data_AF-A0A060PXL0-F1
#
_entry.id   AF-A0A060PXL0-F1
#
_cell.length_a   1.000
_cell.length_b   1.000
_cell.length_c   1.000
_cell.angle_alpha   90.00
_cell.angle_beta   90.00
_cell.angle_gamma   90.00
#
_symmetry.space_group_name_H-M   'P 1'
#
loop_
_entity.id
_entity.type
_entity.pdbx_description
1 polymer ?
#
loop_
_entity_poly.entity_id
_entity_poly.type
_entity_poly.pdbx_seq_one_letter_code
_entity_poly.pdbx_strand_id
1 'polypeptide(L)'
;MTNINTKEYDLTLGSTTVKLFIESDDISGINFINVHQNEVTSKEAGKRIIQQFGGRMLYIIHGDGTSRNVEFNLNGEKYEFDPNRIFDDVGAEASLKKFGNFSEGALKAVRNFAEKILDFLLPDQDYVIALHNNYNSPSYSFKSYFSPPLSRDVLKIYPEVCPESGTGEFFYTTVEDWFEALKQKEVFNIILQNNKAVEDDGSLSVSVYAGENNIRYSNVEAEHGHLEQQIDMLPALHSVLFPNANQSPTVEL
;
A
#
# COMPACT_ATOMS: atom_id res chain seq x y z
N MET A 1 -3.94 -21.09 -15.20
CA MET A 1 -4.68 -19.92 -14.70
C MET A 1 -5.45 -20.36 -13.49
N THR A 2 -5.12 -19.82 -12.31
CA THR A 2 -5.86 -20.05 -11.08
C THR A 2 -7.23 -19.38 -11.17
N ASN A 3 -8.26 -20.01 -10.62
CA ASN A 3 -9.59 -19.42 -10.51
C ASN A 3 -9.55 -18.38 -9.38
N ILE A 4 -9.57 -17.10 -9.73
CA ILE A 4 -9.69 -16.01 -8.76
C ILE A 4 -11.16 -15.91 -8.33
N ASN A 5 -11.39 -15.99 -7.02
CA ASN A 5 -12.68 -15.71 -6.41
C ASN A 5 -12.71 -14.26 -5.92
N THR A 6 -13.82 -13.55 -6.17
CA THR A 6 -14.03 -12.19 -5.71
C THR A 6 -15.12 -12.17 -4.66
N LYS A 7 -14.78 -11.70 -3.45
CA LYS A 7 -15.75 -11.41 -2.38
C LYS A 7 -15.93 -9.91 -2.25
N GLU A 8 -17.16 -9.48 -2.03
CA GLU A 8 -17.53 -8.07 -1.87
C GLU A 8 -18.19 -7.88 -0.50
N TYR A 9 -17.82 -6.80 0.18
CA TYR A 9 -18.34 -6.41 1.48
C TYR A 9 -18.72 -4.93 1.48
N ASP A 10 -19.89 -4.62 2.03
CA ASP A 10 -20.31 -3.24 2.24
C ASP A 10 -19.81 -2.77 3.62
N LEU A 11 -18.93 -1.77 3.63
CA LEU A 11 -18.44 -1.13 4.84
C LEU A 11 -19.14 0.22 5.03
N THR A 12 -19.89 0.34 6.11
CA THR A 12 -20.59 1.58 6.47
C THR A 12 -19.62 2.59 7.08
N LEU A 13 -19.66 3.81 6.55
CA LEU A 13 -18.93 4.98 7.04
C LEU A 13 -19.90 6.17 7.13
N GLY A 14 -20.43 6.40 8.34
CA GLY A 14 -21.58 7.29 8.54
C GLY A 14 -22.81 6.79 7.80
N SER A 15 -23.39 7.60 6.90
CA SER A 15 -24.47 7.19 5.99
C SER A 15 -23.97 6.82 4.59
N THR A 16 -22.66 6.78 4.37
CA THR A 16 -22.05 6.38 3.11
C THR A 16 -21.61 4.91 3.17
N THR A 17 -21.76 4.19 2.06
CA THR A 17 -21.23 2.83 1.90
C THR A 17 -19.96 2.87 1.06
N VAL A 18 -18.89 2.28 1.58
CA VAL A 18 -17.65 1.99 0.83
C VAL A 18 -17.60 0.49 0.58
N LYS A 19 -17.32 0.08 -0.64
CA LYS A 19 -17.23 -1.34 -0.99
C LYS A 19 -15.80 -1.82 -0.81
N LEU A 20 -15.62 -2.91 -0.08
CA LEU A 20 -14.35 -3.62 0.05
C LEU A 20 -14.41 -4.89 -0.78
N PHE A 21 -13.39 -5.11 -1.59
CA PHE A 21 -13.23 -6.30 -2.39
C PHE A 21 -12.03 -7.10 -1.91
N ILE A 22 -12.19 -8.43 -1.91
CA ILE A 22 -11.10 -9.37 -1.72
C ILE A 22 -11.09 -10.29 -2.94
N GLU A 23 -10.05 -10.18 -3.74
CA GLU A 23 -9.75 -11.13 -4.82
C GLU A 23 -8.69 -12.09 -4.32
N SER A 24 -8.98 -13.39 -4.36
CA SER A 24 -8.04 -14.41 -3.88
C SER A 24 -8.18 -15.69 -4.69
N ASP A 25 -7.11 -16.46 -4.82
CA ASP A 25 -7.23 -17.87 -5.17
C ASP A 25 -7.21 -18.76 -3.91
N ASP A 26 -7.28 -20.07 -4.13
CA ASP A 26 -7.19 -21.08 -3.05
C ASP A 26 -5.73 -21.35 -2.62
N ILE A 27 -4.76 -20.65 -3.21
CA ILE A 27 -3.33 -20.85 -2.96
C ILE A 27 -2.86 -19.79 -1.97
N SER A 28 -2.26 -20.22 -0.85
CA SER A 28 -1.58 -19.28 0.03
C SER A 28 -0.41 -18.64 -0.71
N GLY A 29 -0.38 -17.31 -0.71
CA GLY A 29 0.60 -16.54 -1.47
C GLY A 29 0.66 -15.12 -0.95
N ILE A 30 1.01 -14.19 -1.83
CA ILE A 30 1.24 -12.79 -1.49
C ILE A 30 -0.06 -12.11 -1.01
N ASN A 31 0.04 -11.24 -0.01
CA ASN A 31 -1.08 -10.47 0.54
C ASN A 31 -0.97 -8.99 0.18
N PHE A 32 -1.76 -8.56 -0.80
CA PHE A 32 -1.77 -7.18 -1.29
C PHE A 32 -2.89 -6.33 -0.71
N ILE A 33 -2.60 -5.03 -0.59
CA ILE A 33 -3.60 -3.99 -0.37
C ILE A 33 -3.42 -2.81 -1.34
N ASN A 34 -4.53 -2.29 -1.86
CA ASN A 34 -4.57 -1.04 -2.61
C ASN A 34 -5.78 -0.19 -2.15
N VAL A 35 -5.52 0.91 -1.44
CA VAL A 35 -6.58 1.73 -0.82
C VAL A 35 -7.01 2.93 -1.66
N HIS A 36 -6.20 3.37 -2.63
CA HIS A 36 -6.56 4.45 -3.53
C HIS A 36 -7.19 3.90 -4.80
N GLN A 37 -8.50 4.03 -4.95
CA GLN A 37 -9.21 3.46 -6.10
C GLN A 37 -8.74 4.00 -7.46
N ASN A 38 -8.18 5.22 -7.49
CA ASN A 38 -7.67 5.87 -8.71
C ASN A 38 -6.27 5.37 -9.14
N GLU A 39 -5.61 4.55 -8.32
CA GLU A 39 -4.30 3.96 -8.62
C GLU A 39 -4.47 2.65 -9.41
N VAL A 40 -5.07 2.78 -10.61
CA VAL A 40 -5.48 1.65 -11.47
C VAL A 40 -4.30 0.77 -11.92
N THR A 41 -3.12 1.35 -12.12
CA THR A 41 -1.92 0.62 -12.57
C THR A 41 -1.47 -0.40 -11.52
N SER A 42 -1.40 0.04 -10.26
CA SER A 42 -1.03 -0.81 -9.12
C SER A 42 -2.05 -1.90 -8.84
N LYS A 43 -3.34 -1.58 -9.02
CA LYS A 43 -4.42 -2.56 -8.92
C LYS A 43 -4.28 -3.66 -9.97
N GLU A 44 -4.08 -3.29 -11.23
CA GLU A 44 -3.92 -4.24 -12.33
C GLU A 44 -2.66 -5.11 -12.17
N ALA A 45 -1.53 -4.51 -11.75
CA ALA A 45 -0.30 -5.26 -11.46
C ALA A 45 -0.53 -6.32 -10.37
N GLY A 46 -1.16 -5.94 -9.25
CA GLY A 46 -1.48 -6.87 -8.16
C GLY A 46 -2.34 -8.04 -8.62
N LYS A 47 -3.37 -7.78 -9.44
CA LYS A 47 -4.25 -8.82 -10.00
C LYS A 47 -3.48 -9.84 -10.85
N ARG A 48 -2.55 -9.40 -11.69
CA ARG A 48 -1.73 -10.32 -12.51
C ARG A 48 -0.84 -11.20 -11.64
N ILE A 49 -0.29 -10.65 -10.57
CA ILE A 49 0.61 -11.38 -9.68
C ILE A 49 -0.13 -12.45 -8.86
N ILE A 50 -1.32 -12.15 -8.34
CA ILE A 50 -2.13 -13.18 -7.67
C ILE A 50 -2.63 -14.24 -8.66
N GLN A 51 -2.86 -13.90 -9.93
CA GLN A 51 -3.19 -14.89 -10.97
C GLN A 51 -2.00 -15.79 -11.34
N GLN A 52 -0.77 -15.29 -11.20
CA GLN A 52 0.44 -16.01 -11.56
C GLN A 52 0.99 -16.86 -10.42
N PHE A 53 1.05 -16.30 -9.22
CA PHE A 53 1.72 -16.91 -8.06
C PHE A 53 0.77 -17.32 -6.94
N GLY A 54 -0.51 -16.92 -7.04
CA GLY A 54 -1.48 -17.07 -5.98
C GLY A 54 -1.36 -16.06 -4.86
N GLY A 55 -2.30 -16.14 -3.93
CA GLY A 55 -2.47 -15.18 -2.85
C GLY A 55 -3.73 -14.36 -3.01
N ARG A 56 -3.70 -13.13 -2.49
CA ARG A 56 -4.89 -12.30 -2.35
C ARG A 56 -4.60 -10.82 -2.47
N MET A 57 -5.62 -10.07 -2.88
CA MET A 57 -5.60 -8.63 -3.01
C MET A 57 -6.87 -8.03 -2.42
N LEU A 58 -6.67 -7.08 -1.50
CA LEU A 58 -7.73 -6.27 -0.92
C LEU A 58 -7.71 -4.88 -1.55
N TYR A 59 -8.87 -4.38 -1.95
CA TYR A 59 -9.02 -2.99 -2.41
C TYR A 59 -10.39 -2.43 -2.06
N ILE A 60 -10.51 -1.10 -2.03
CA ILE A 60 -11.78 -0.41 -1.76
C ILE A 60 -12.26 0.37 -2.99
N ILE A 61 -13.57 0.54 -3.12
CA ILE A 61 -14.25 1.38 -4.11
C ILE A 61 -15.26 2.27 -3.38
N HIS A 62 -15.27 3.56 -3.71
CA HIS A 62 -16.14 4.56 -3.11
C HIS A 62 -16.57 5.63 -4.13
N GLY A 63 -17.69 6.28 -3.85
CA GLY A 63 -18.23 7.32 -4.73
C GLY A 63 -18.51 6.80 -6.15
N ASP A 64 -18.00 7.51 -7.15
CA ASP A 64 -18.14 7.16 -8.57
C ASP A 64 -17.03 6.24 -9.11
N GLY A 65 -16.10 5.80 -8.25
CA GLY A 65 -14.98 4.95 -8.64
C GLY A 65 -13.74 5.69 -9.15
N THR A 66 -13.71 7.03 -9.11
CA THR A 66 -12.60 7.81 -9.70
C THR A 66 -11.80 8.66 -8.70
N SER A 67 -12.38 9.04 -7.57
CA SER A 67 -11.73 9.90 -6.57
C SER A 67 -10.59 9.20 -5.83
N ARG A 68 -9.51 9.93 -5.52
CA ARG A 68 -8.45 9.44 -4.62
C ARG A 68 -8.93 9.32 -3.16
N ASN A 69 -9.60 10.37 -2.70
CA ASN A 69 -10.03 10.50 -1.31
C ASN A 69 -11.42 9.93 -1.11
N VAL A 70 -11.67 9.39 0.08
CA VAL A 70 -12.97 8.87 0.48
C VAL A 70 -13.80 10.03 1.03
N GLU A 71 -14.92 10.31 0.37
CA GLU A 71 -15.92 11.25 0.86
C GLU A 71 -17.05 10.49 1.57
N PHE A 72 -17.48 10.98 2.73
CA PHE A 72 -18.60 10.37 3.46
C PHE A 72 -19.47 11.41 4.16
N ASN A 73 -20.69 11.00 4.52
CA ASN A 73 -21.63 11.85 5.27
C ASN A 73 -21.84 11.30 6.68
N LEU A 74 -21.80 12.16 7.68
CA LEU A 74 -22.11 11.82 9.06
C LEU A 74 -22.97 12.94 9.67
N ASN A 75 -24.13 12.58 10.23
CA ASN A 75 -25.08 13.53 10.83
C ASN A 75 -25.46 14.72 9.93
N GLY A 76 -25.50 14.50 8.61
CA GLY A 76 -25.84 15.53 7.62
C GLY A 76 -24.67 16.43 7.19
N GLU A 77 -23.46 16.19 7.69
CA GLU A 77 -22.25 16.88 7.26
C GLU A 77 -21.36 15.99 6.40
N LYS A 78 -20.71 16.60 5.40
CA LYS A 78 -19.74 15.95 4.52
C LYS A 78 -18.34 16.00 5.12
N TYR A 79 -17.63 14.90 5.02
CA TYR A 79 -16.25 14.70 5.45
C TYR A 79 -15.44 14.04 4.33
N GLU A 80 -14.13 14.23 4.33
CA GLU A 80 -13.22 13.68 3.33
C GLU A 80 -11.88 13.34 3.98
N PHE A 81 -11.26 12.22 3.57
CA PHE A 81 -9.94 11.81 4.03
C PHE A 81 -9.19 11.01 2.95
N ASP A 82 -7.86 11.02 3.02
CA ASP A 82 -6.98 10.11 2.30
C ASP A 82 -6.97 8.73 2.99
N PRO A 83 -7.35 7.63 2.32
CA PRO A 83 -7.48 6.31 2.92
C PRO A 83 -6.15 5.63 3.27
N ASN A 84 -5.00 6.20 2.87
CA ASN A 84 -3.68 5.80 3.35
C ASN A 84 -3.17 6.68 4.50
N ARG A 85 -4.07 7.41 5.18
CA ARG A 85 -3.76 8.29 6.32
C ARG A 85 -4.69 8.03 7.50
N ILE A 86 -5.23 6.83 7.64
CA ILE A 86 -6.31 6.52 8.60
C ILE A 86 -5.93 5.47 9.64
N PHE A 87 -4.71 4.91 9.56
CA PHE A 87 -4.37 3.73 10.34
C PHE A 87 -3.87 4.04 11.76
N ASP A 88 -3.74 5.32 12.11
CA ASP A 88 -3.58 5.83 13.47
C ASP A 88 -4.50 7.06 13.69
N ASP A 89 -4.58 7.54 14.93
CA ASP A 89 -5.44 8.68 15.29
C ASP A 89 -4.90 10.03 14.80
N VAL A 90 -3.58 10.26 14.88
CA VAL A 90 -2.91 11.50 14.48
C VAL A 90 -3.04 11.70 12.98
N GLY A 91 -2.74 10.67 12.19
CA GLY A 91 -2.89 10.71 10.74
C GLY A 91 -4.35 10.88 10.32
N ALA A 92 -5.28 10.15 10.94
CA ALA A 92 -6.70 10.23 10.61
C ALA A 92 -7.26 11.65 10.88
N GLU A 93 -6.91 12.22 12.03
CA GLU A 93 -7.29 13.59 12.39
C GLU A 93 -6.69 14.61 11.42
N ALA A 94 -5.39 14.50 11.11
CA ALA A 94 -4.72 15.39 10.18
C ALA A 94 -5.32 15.32 8.77
N SER A 95 -5.66 14.11 8.32
CA SER A 95 -6.30 13.85 7.02
C SER A 95 -7.67 14.51 6.93
N LEU A 96 -8.54 14.31 7.94
CA LEU A 96 -9.86 14.94 8.01
C LEU A 96 -9.76 16.48 7.99
N LYS A 97 -8.88 17.04 8.83
CA LYS A 97 -8.67 18.50 8.90
C LYS A 97 -8.13 19.09 7.59
N LYS A 98 -7.32 18.33 6.86
CA LYS A 98 -6.74 18.78 5.58
C LYS A 98 -7.79 18.92 4.48
N PHE A 99 -8.77 18.02 4.43
CA PHE A 99 -9.74 17.94 3.34
C PHE A 99 -11.13 18.50 3.68
N GLY A 100 -11.33 19.03 4.87
CA GLY A 100 -12.52 19.84 5.17
C GLY A 100 -12.88 19.84 6.65
N ASN A 101 -14.00 19.18 6.96
CA ASN A 101 -14.56 19.17 8.30
C ASN A 101 -13.87 18.16 9.21
N PHE A 102 -13.87 18.47 10.51
CA PHE A 102 -13.42 17.57 11.56
C PHE A 102 -14.47 17.52 12.67
N SER A 103 -14.73 16.30 13.15
CA SER A 103 -15.44 16.06 14.40
C SER A 103 -14.91 14.77 15.03
N GLU A 104 -15.00 14.66 16.36
CA GLU A 104 -14.66 13.43 17.09
C GLU A 104 -15.46 12.21 16.58
N GLY A 105 -16.72 12.46 16.18
CA GLY A 105 -17.56 11.43 15.57
C GLY A 105 -17.03 10.95 14.22
N ALA A 106 -16.53 11.87 13.38
CA ALA A 106 -15.92 11.55 12.10
C ALA A 106 -14.59 10.80 12.28
N LEU A 107 -13.73 11.25 13.21
CA LEU A 107 -12.48 10.56 13.54
C LEU A 107 -12.76 9.11 13.97
N LYS A 108 -13.69 8.92 14.92
CA LYS A 108 -14.08 7.58 15.37
C LYS A 108 -14.64 6.72 14.23
N ALA A 109 -15.45 7.30 13.34
CA ALA A 109 -16.00 6.57 12.20
C ALA A 109 -14.89 6.10 11.23
N VAL A 110 -13.92 6.98 10.95
CA VAL A 110 -12.75 6.68 10.10
C VAL A 110 -11.86 5.62 10.75
N ARG A 111 -11.60 5.70 12.05
CA ARG A 111 -10.78 4.71 12.77
C ARG A 111 -11.44 3.33 12.83
N ASN A 112 -12.73 3.26 13.15
CA ASN A 112 -13.48 2.00 13.08
C ASN A 112 -13.50 1.41 11.66
N PHE A 113 -13.49 2.26 10.63
CA PHE A 113 -13.41 1.82 9.24
C PHE A 113 -12.02 1.27 8.90
N ALA A 114 -10.95 1.92 9.37
CA ALA A 114 -9.58 1.42 9.24
C ALA A 114 -9.39 0.07 9.95
N GLU A 115 -9.92 -0.10 11.17
CA GLU A 115 -9.89 -1.36 11.93
C GLU A 115 -10.56 -2.49 11.14
N LYS A 116 -11.73 -2.25 10.55
CA LYS A 116 -12.40 -3.25 9.68
C LYS A 116 -11.53 -3.65 8.49
N ILE A 117 -10.84 -2.70 7.86
CA ILE A 117 -9.91 -3.01 6.76
C ILE A 117 -8.80 -3.94 7.27
N LEU A 118 -8.23 -3.65 8.45
CA LEU A 118 -7.20 -4.48 9.07
C LEU A 118 -7.69 -5.89 9.42
N ASP A 119 -8.91 -6.04 9.93
CA ASP A 119 -9.53 -7.34 10.21
C ASP A 119 -9.63 -8.23 8.96
N PHE A 120 -9.93 -7.64 7.80
CA PHE A 120 -9.91 -8.36 6.53
C PHE A 120 -8.48 -8.59 6.01
N LEU A 121 -7.56 -7.64 6.25
CA LEU A 121 -6.20 -7.65 5.70
C LEU A 121 -5.22 -8.56 6.45
N LEU A 122 -5.45 -8.85 7.72
CA LEU A 122 -4.49 -9.56 8.57
C LEU A 122 -4.96 -10.89 9.20
N PRO A 123 -5.98 -11.63 8.71
CA PRO A 123 -6.31 -12.93 9.30
C PRO A 123 -5.14 -13.89 9.03
N ASP A 124 -4.41 -14.21 10.09
CA ASP A 124 -3.25 -15.10 10.10
C ASP A 124 -2.09 -14.68 9.17
N GLN A 125 -1.96 -13.39 8.87
CA GLN A 125 -0.85 -12.85 8.05
C GLN A 125 0.16 -12.13 8.94
N ASP A 126 1.44 -12.45 8.78
CA ASP A 126 2.54 -11.75 9.46
C ASP A 126 3.23 -10.71 8.56
N TYR A 127 2.65 -10.45 7.38
CA TYR A 127 3.06 -9.38 6.49
C TYR A 127 1.95 -8.78 5.61
N VAL A 128 2.22 -7.59 5.08
CA VAL A 128 1.38 -6.87 4.11
C VAL A 128 2.24 -6.21 3.04
N ILE A 129 1.81 -6.31 1.78
CA ILE A 129 2.39 -5.57 0.67
C ILE A 129 1.39 -4.52 0.16
N ALA A 130 1.68 -3.24 0.34
CA ALA A 130 0.87 -2.17 -0.23
C ALA A 130 1.30 -1.87 -1.67
N LEU A 131 0.32 -1.68 -2.57
CA LEU A 131 0.55 -1.34 -3.96
C LEU A 131 0.02 0.06 -4.21
N HIS A 132 0.88 0.93 -4.74
CA HIS A 132 0.57 2.33 -4.96
C HIS A 132 1.02 2.82 -6.34
N ASN A 133 0.44 3.94 -6.77
CA ASN A 133 0.96 4.71 -7.90
C ASN A 133 1.28 6.15 -7.51
N ASN A 134 2.37 6.66 -8.06
CA ASN A 134 2.77 8.06 -7.94
C ASN A 134 2.80 8.76 -9.31
N TYR A 135 3.08 10.06 -9.30
CA TYR A 135 3.24 10.86 -10.52
C TYR A 135 4.67 11.39 -10.67
N ASN A 136 5.64 10.75 -10.00
CA ASN A 136 7.10 10.96 -10.02
C ASN A 136 7.63 12.40 -9.81
N SER A 137 7.30 13.36 -10.68
CA SER A 137 7.75 14.76 -10.61
C SER A 137 6.66 15.73 -11.09
N PRO A 138 6.39 16.85 -10.37
CA PRO A 138 7.06 17.34 -9.16
C PRO A 138 6.55 16.68 -7.86
N SER A 139 5.86 15.54 -7.98
CA SER A 139 5.16 14.88 -6.88
C SER A 139 6.08 13.93 -6.09
N TYR A 140 5.48 13.10 -5.23
CA TYR A 140 6.15 12.11 -4.40
C TYR A 140 6.86 11.05 -5.26
N SER A 141 8.13 10.77 -4.95
CA SER A 141 8.98 9.79 -5.65
C SER A 141 10.14 9.35 -4.76
N PHE A 142 10.96 8.41 -5.26
CA PHE A 142 12.20 8.00 -4.60
C PHE A 142 13.11 9.19 -4.26
N LYS A 143 13.11 10.23 -5.11
CA LYS A 143 13.87 11.47 -4.89
C LYS A 143 13.46 12.19 -3.61
N SER A 144 12.20 12.10 -3.20
CA SER A 144 11.68 12.78 -2.02
C SER A 144 12.40 12.36 -0.73
N TYR A 145 13.02 11.17 -0.70
CA TYR A 145 13.73 10.62 0.46
C TYR A 145 15.18 11.08 0.60
N PHE A 146 15.70 11.85 -0.35
CA PHE A 146 17.04 12.45 -0.27
C PHE A 146 17.04 13.82 0.40
N SER A 147 15.88 14.34 0.79
CA SER A 147 15.76 15.66 1.42
C SER A 147 14.68 15.67 2.52
N PRO A 148 14.79 16.56 3.53
CA PRO A 148 13.75 16.70 4.53
C PRO A 148 12.40 17.11 3.92
N PRO A 149 11.27 16.69 4.52
CA PRO A 149 11.19 15.96 5.78
C PRO A 149 11.49 14.45 5.67
N LEU A 150 11.22 13.81 4.53
CA LEU A 150 11.20 12.36 4.39
C LEU A 150 12.57 11.68 4.54
N SER A 151 13.67 12.40 4.35
CA SER A 151 15.01 11.84 4.61
C SER A 151 15.23 11.42 6.07
N ARG A 152 14.39 11.89 7.01
CA ARG A 152 14.41 11.47 8.42
C ARG A 152 13.84 10.07 8.62
N ASP A 153 12.94 9.65 7.73
CA ASP A 153 12.26 8.36 7.78
C ASP A 153 13.13 7.23 7.21
N VAL A 154 14.35 7.53 6.76
CA VAL A 154 15.24 6.59 6.07
C VAL A 154 16.29 6.04 7.03
N LEU A 155 16.36 4.71 7.16
CA LEU A 155 17.45 4.01 7.84
C LEU A 155 18.55 3.63 6.84
N LYS A 156 18.15 3.07 5.69
CA LYS A 156 19.02 2.77 4.55
C LYS A 156 18.29 3.12 3.26
N ILE A 157 19.05 3.49 2.24
CA ILE A 157 18.54 3.80 0.90
C ILE A 157 19.49 3.20 -0.13
N TYR A 158 18.93 2.64 -1.19
CA TYR A 158 19.69 2.11 -2.32
C TYR A 158 19.01 2.52 -3.64
N PRO A 159 19.75 3.03 -4.63
CA PRO A 159 21.16 3.44 -4.54
C PRO A 159 21.37 4.59 -3.53
N GLU A 160 22.58 4.71 -2.99
CA GLU A 160 22.93 5.76 -2.00
C GLU A 160 22.99 7.17 -2.64
N VAL A 161 23.07 7.23 -3.97
CA VAL A 161 23.01 8.46 -4.75
C VAL A 161 21.71 8.43 -5.56
N CYS A 162 20.92 9.50 -5.47
CA CYS A 162 19.68 9.62 -6.22
C CYS A 162 19.97 9.52 -7.73
N PRO A 163 19.31 8.61 -8.46
CA PRO A 163 19.46 8.54 -9.91
C PRO A 163 18.84 9.78 -10.56
N GLU A 164 19.32 10.11 -11.77
CA GLU A 164 18.80 11.25 -12.55
C GLU A 164 17.39 10.99 -13.12
N SER A 165 17.05 9.72 -13.33
CA SER A 165 15.77 9.26 -13.89
C SER A 165 15.30 7.96 -13.21
N GLY A 166 14.07 7.52 -13.52
CA GLY A 166 13.53 6.27 -12.99
C GLY A 166 13.24 6.32 -11.49
N THR A 167 12.91 7.50 -10.96
CA THR A 167 12.60 7.70 -9.53
C THR A 167 11.15 7.39 -9.16
N GLY A 168 10.30 7.07 -10.15
CA GLY A 168 8.90 6.72 -9.93
C GLY A 168 8.71 5.32 -9.36
N GLU A 169 9.61 4.40 -9.68
CA GLU A 169 9.58 3.00 -9.25
C GLU A 169 10.47 2.80 -8.04
N PHE A 170 9.90 2.44 -6.89
CA PHE A 170 10.69 2.11 -5.70
C PHE A 170 9.94 1.24 -4.70
N PHE A 171 10.72 0.54 -3.89
CA PHE A 171 10.24 -0.16 -2.71
C PHE A 171 10.46 0.70 -1.46
N TYR A 172 9.48 0.69 -0.56
CA TYR A 172 9.62 1.23 0.79
C TYR A 172 9.26 0.15 1.79
N THR A 173 10.24 -0.41 2.49
CA THR A 173 10.09 -1.58 3.35
C THR A 173 10.46 -1.27 4.80
N THR A 174 9.84 -2.00 5.72
CA THR A 174 10.19 -1.97 7.15
C THR A 174 11.09 -3.16 7.56
N VAL A 175 11.39 -4.05 6.61
CA VAL A 175 12.12 -5.31 6.84
C VAL A 175 13.53 -5.24 6.24
N GLU A 176 14.55 -5.33 7.09
CA GLU A 176 15.95 -5.26 6.69
C GLU A 176 16.35 -6.43 5.77
N ASP A 177 15.92 -7.66 6.07
CA ASP A 177 16.22 -8.83 5.23
C ASP A 177 15.67 -8.67 3.79
N TRP A 178 14.49 -8.07 3.65
CA TRP A 178 13.92 -7.81 2.32
C TRP A 178 14.67 -6.70 1.59
N PHE A 179 15.08 -5.65 2.31
CA PHE A 179 15.92 -4.60 1.76
C PHE A 179 17.21 -5.18 1.18
N GLU A 180 17.94 -5.98 1.96
CA GLU A 180 19.22 -6.55 1.52
C GLU A 180 19.02 -7.53 0.35
N ALA A 181 17.98 -8.37 0.38
CA ALA A 181 17.69 -9.31 -0.69
C ALA A 181 17.25 -8.64 -2.01
N LEU A 182 16.45 -7.58 -1.94
CA LEU A 182 16.08 -6.78 -3.11
C LEU A 182 17.30 -6.01 -3.65
N LYS A 183 18.16 -5.49 -2.77
CA LYS A 183 19.39 -4.79 -3.15
C LYS A 183 20.34 -5.65 -3.96
N GLN A 184 20.43 -6.96 -3.67
CA GLN A 184 21.25 -7.90 -4.47
C GLN A 184 20.79 -8.01 -5.94
N LYS A 185 19.58 -7.54 -6.28
CA LYS A 185 19.10 -7.51 -7.66
C LYS A 185 19.62 -6.31 -8.45
N GLU A 186 20.18 -5.30 -7.78
CA GLU A 186 20.88 -4.12 -8.34
C GLU A 186 20.09 -3.21 -9.31
N VAL A 187 18.82 -3.53 -9.59
CA VAL A 187 17.99 -2.81 -10.58
C VAL A 187 16.89 -1.95 -9.95
N PHE A 188 16.73 -2.00 -8.62
CA PHE A 188 15.61 -1.35 -7.94
C PHE A 188 16.06 -0.22 -7.01
N ASN A 189 15.22 0.81 -6.94
CA ASN A 189 15.27 1.80 -5.87
C ASN A 189 14.57 1.23 -4.62
N ILE A 190 15.21 1.32 -3.46
CA ILE A 190 14.75 0.67 -2.24
C ILE A 190 15.04 1.58 -1.05
N ILE A 191 14.06 1.73 -0.17
CA ILE A 191 14.17 2.47 1.09
C ILE A 191 13.84 1.51 2.23
N LEU A 192 14.71 1.46 3.23
CA LEU A 192 14.43 0.85 4.52
C LEU A 192 14.00 1.95 5.50
N GLN A 193 12.79 1.85 6.03
CA GLN A 193 12.24 2.79 7.01
C GLN A 193 13.08 2.81 8.29
N ASN A 194 13.36 4.01 8.81
CA ASN A 194 13.87 4.23 10.15
C ASN A 194 12.73 4.23 11.15
N ASN A 195 12.41 3.04 11.64
CA ASN A 195 11.26 2.85 12.50
C ASN A 195 11.38 3.51 13.89
N LYS A 196 12.56 4.03 14.24
CA LYS A 196 12.77 4.81 15.47
C LYS A 196 12.52 6.31 15.27
N ALA A 197 12.53 6.78 14.03
CA ALA A 197 12.49 8.20 13.70
C ALA A 197 11.34 8.58 12.75
N VAL A 198 10.72 7.60 12.10
CA VAL A 198 9.58 7.81 11.20
C VAL A 198 8.48 8.60 11.92
N GLU A 199 8.01 9.65 11.28
CA GLU A 199 6.89 10.44 11.78
C GLU A 199 5.58 9.68 11.56
N ASP A 200 4.70 9.67 12.57
CA ASP A 200 3.39 9.06 12.40
C ASP A 200 2.51 9.93 11.52
N ASP A 201 2.19 9.40 10.35
CA ASP A 201 1.44 10.06 9.30
C ASP A 201 0.16 9.28 8.92
N GLY A 202 -0.20 8.27 9.72
CA GLY A 202 -1.34 7.38 9.52
C GLY A 202 -1.27 6.45 8.32
N SER A 203 -0.09 6.33 7.72
CA SER A 203 0.18 5.28 6.75
C SER A 203 0.14 3.89 7.38
N LEU A 204 -0.15 2.92 6.54
CA LEU A 204 -0.17 1.53 6.97
C LEU A 204 1.22 1.08 7.46
N SER A 205 2.31 1.56 6.85
CA SER A 205 3.68 1.21 7.26
C SER A 205 3.98 1.55 8.71
N VAL A 206 3.51 2.70 9.21
CA VAL A 206 3.72 3.09 10.61
C VAL A 206 2.79 2.27 11.51
N SER A 207 1.50 2.20 11.19
CA SER A 207 0.53 1.50 12.04
C SER A 207 0.81 0.00 12.20
N VAL A 208 1.16 -0.72 11.12
CA VAL A 208 1.38 -2.18 11.18
C VAL A 208 2.77 -2.56 11.68
N TYR A 209 3.78 -1.70 11.48
CA TYR A 209 5.16 -1.96 11.92
C TYR A 209 5.47 -1.34 13.28
N ALA A 210 5.16 -0.06 13.48
CA ALA A 210 5.49 0.68 14.70
C ALA A 210 4.45 0.48 15.83
N GLY A 211 3.28 -0.09 15.52
CA GLY A 211 2.18 -0.35 16.45
C GLY A 211 1.68 -1.79 16.49
N GLU A 212 0.90 -2.08 17.54
CA GLU A 212 0.10 -3.24 18.00
C GLU A 212 0.36 -4.68 17.47
N ASN A 213 0.78 -4.88 16.23
CA ASN A 213 0.72 -6.17 15.54
C ASN A 213 2.09 -6.71 15.05
N ASN A 214 3.17 -5.90 15.09
CA ASN A 214 4.53 -6.32 14.68
C ASN A 214 4.55 -7.05 13.31
N ILE A 215 3.88 -6.46 12.33
CA ILE A 215 3.68 -7.02 10.99
C ILE A 215 4.75 -6.48 10.04
N ARG A 216 5.31 -7.37 9.22
CA ARG A 216 6.29 -7.01 8.19
C ARG A 216 5.60 -6.27 7.04
N TYR A 217 6.19 -5.18 6.55
CA TYR A 217 5.54 -4.33 5.57
C TYR A 217 6.47 -3.95 4.42
N SER A 218 5.94 -3.93 3.20
CA SER A 218 6.55 -3.21 2.08
C SER A 218 5.50 -2.50 1.24
N ASN A 219 5.79 -1.29 0.82
CA ASN A 219 5.10 -0.58 -0.25
C ASN A 219 5.86 -0.78 -1.57
N VAL A 220 5.12 -0.95 -2.66
CA VAL A 220 5.61 -0.99 -4.03
C VAL A 220 4.98 0.16 -4.81
N GLU A 221 5.80 1.17 -5.07
CA GLU A 221 5.44 2.39 -5.79
C GLU A 221 5.87 2.28 -7.25
N ALA A 222 4.98 2.64 -8.16
CA ALA A 222 5.30 2.79 -9.59
C ALA A 222 4.62 4.03 -10.14
N GLU A 223 5.21 4.66 -11.16
CA GLU A 223 4.60 5.83 -11.79
C GLU A 223 3.26 5.45 -12.47
N HIS A 224 2.30 6.37 -12.48
CA HIS A 224 1.01 6.14 -13.10
C HIS A 224 1.18 5.81 -14.60
N GLY A 225 0.63 4.66 -15.02
CA GLY A 225 0.77 4.14 -16.38
C GLY A 225 1.97 3.21 -16.59
N HIS A 226 2.87 3.08 -15.63
CA HIS A 226 4.05 2.20 -15.69
C HIS A 226 3.71 0.77 -15.22
N LEU A 227 2.72 0.15 -15.89
CA LEU A 227 2.23 -1.18 -15.53
C LEU A 227 3.30 -2.26 -15.64
N GLU A 228 4.08 -2.24 -16.72
CA GLU A 228 5.11 -3.25 -16.98
C GLU A 228 6.20 -3.21 -15.90
N GLN A 229 6.63 -2.01 -15.50
CA GLN A 229 7.61 -1.81 -14.45
C GLN A 229 7.11 -2.35 -13.11
N GLN A 230 5.85 -2.10 -12.76
CA GLN A 230 5.28 -2.63 -11.52
C GLN A 230 5.16 -4.16 -11.59
N ILE A 231 4.85 -4.73 -12.75
CA ILE A 231 4.85 -6.19 -12.97
C ILE A 231 6.27 -6.77 -12.89
N ASP A 232 7.34 -6.04 -13.22
CA ASP A 232 8.72 -6.52 -13.07
C ASP A 232 9.18 -6.50 -11.60
N MET A 233 8.70 -5.52 -10.83
CA MET A 233 9.01 -5.38 -9.39
C MET A 233 8.39 -6.49 -8.54
N LEU A 234 7.15 -6.87 -8.81
CA LEU A 234 6.40 -7.78 -7.92
C LEU A 234 6.92 -9.23 -7.89
N PRO A 235 7.35 -9.86 -8.99
CA PRO A 235 8.03 -11.16 -8.98
C PRO A 235 9.35 -11.12 -8.23
N ALA A 236 10.09 -10.00 -8.31
CA ALA A 236 11.30 -9.81 -7.54
C ALA A 236 11.00 -9.83 -6.04
N LEU A 237 9.97 -9.11 -5.59
CA LEU A 237 9.51 -9.15 -4.21
C LEU A 237 8.97 -10.52 -3.81
N HIS A 238 8.19 -11.17 -4.67
CA HIS A 238 7.71 -12.54 -4.44
C HIS A 238 8.86 -13.52 -4.18
N SER A 239 9.94 -13.45 -4.97
CA SER A 239 11.13 -14.31 -4.77
C SER A 239 11.84 -14.07 -3.43
N VAL A 240 11.71 -12.87 -2.86
CA VAL A 240 12.27 -12.51 -1.55
C VAL A 240 11.37 -13.01 -0.42
N LEU A 241 10.05 -12.95 -0.61
CA LEU A 241 9.06 -13.45 0.36
C LEU A 241 9.03 -14.99 0.42
N PHE A 242 9.21 -15.64 -0.74
CA PHE A 242 9.08 -17.09 -0.89
C PHE A 242 10.33 -17.71 -1.56
N PRO A 243 11.51 -17.66 -0.92
CA PRO A 243 12.76 -18.10 -1.54
C PRO A 243 12.80 -19.60 -1.88
N ASN A 244 11.94 -20.41 -1.24
CA ASN A 244 11.86 -21.86 -1.44
C ASN A 244 10.66 -22.29 -2.32
N ALA A 245 9.84 -21.34 -2.80
CA ALA A 245 8.80 -21.67 -3.78
C ALA A 245 9.50 -22.03 -5.10
N ASN A 246 9.35 -23.27 -5.56
CA ASN A 246 10.01 -23.81 -6.75
C ASN A 246 9.96 -22.79 -7.91
N GLN A 247 11.12 -22.32 -8.35
CA GLN A 247 11.24 -21.59 -9.62
C GLN A 247 10.83 -22.53 -10.76
N SER A 248 9.71 -22.26 -11.46
CA SER A 248 9.50 -22.55 -12.91
C SER A 248 8.06 -22.27 -13.39
N PRO A 249 7.80 -22.01 -14.69
CA PRO A 249 8.72 -21.68 -15.77
C PRO A 249 8.52 -20.25 -16.32
N THR A 250 9.56 -19.77 -16.99
CA THR A 250 9.56 -18.65 -17.93
C THR A 250 8.30 -18.60 -18.80
N VAL A 251 7.68 -17.41 -18.86
CA VAL A 251 6.61 -17.09 -19.80
C VAL A 251 7.26 -16.80 -21.15
N GLU A 252 6.98 -17.62 -22.17
CA GLU A 252 7.14 -17.18 -23.56
C GLU A 252 6.10 -16.09 -23.85
N LEU A 253 6.58 -14.98 -24.43
CA LEU A 253 5.78 -13.85 -24.93
C LEU A 253 4.83 -14.27 -26.05
#